data_AF-B7S8L2-F1
#
_entry.id   AF-B7S8L2-F1
#
_cell.length_a   1.000
_cell.length_b   1.000
_cell.length_c   1.000
_cell.angle_alpha   90.00
_cell.angle_beta   90.00
_cell.angle_gamma   90.00
#
_symmetry.space_group_name_H-M   'P 1'
#
loop_
_entity.id
_entity.type
_entity.pdbx_description
1 polymer ?
#
loop_
_entity_poly.entity_id
_entity_poly.type
_entity_poly.pdbx_seq_one_letter_code
_entity_poly.pdbx_strand_id
1 'polypeptide(L)'
;MSNFVVVKIDEISSFGTNLYKCVPKQWVSDSHSNNVRVPYPSKYEIFNSFETIIYCELPMKKWKKYTGTIVHKTNTYYEGLRFILTQDSSYIPEELLYIQHLSNNTPRPRASRKLGPKIWRQFCNLFKS
;
A
#
# COMPACT_ATOMS: atom_id res chain seq x y z
N MET A 1 11.95 16.10 5.79
CA MET A 1 12.30 15.22 4.65
C MET A 1 11.13 14.30 4.40
N SER A 2 10.72 14.08 3.15
CA SER A 2 9.61 13.18 2.80
C SER A 2 10.02 11.72 2.97
N ASN A 3 9.30 10.97 3.80
CA ASN A 3 9.56 9.54 4.05
C ASN A 3 8.87 8.64 3.01
N PHE A 4 7.82 9.12 2.37
CA PHE A 4 7.02 8.37 1.41
C PHE A 4 6.90 9.10 0.07
N VAL A 5 6.60 8.33 -0.96
CA VAL A 5 6.30 8.82 -2.30
C VAL A 5 5.10 8.06 -2.85
N VAL A 6 4.30 8.74 -3.68
CA VAL A 6 3.27 8.10 -4.48
C VAL A 6 3.84 7.88 -5.87
N VAL A 7 3.82 6.63 -6.30
CA VAL A 7 4.28 6.19 -7.63
C VAL A 7 3.06 5.76 -8.43
N LYS A 8 2.95 6.25 -9.66
CA LYS A 8 2.02 5.73 -10.67
C LYS A 8 2.72 4.62 -11.43
N ILE A 9 2.26 3.38 -11.30
CA ILE A 9 2.83 2.20 -11.97
C ILE A 9 2.33 2.13 -13.42
N ASP A 10 3.24 1.83 -14.35
CA ASP A 10 2.94 1.82 -15.79
C ASP A 10 2.30 0.49 -16.25
N GLU A 11 2.60 -0.62 -15.58
CA GLU A 11 2.06 -1.96 -15.92
C GLU A 11 0.67 -2.18 -15.30
N ILE A 12 -0.37 -2.19 -16.15
CA ILE A 12 -1.78 -2.37 -15.76
C ILE A 12 -2.14 -3.84 -15.44
N SER A 13 -1.35 -4.82 -15.87
CA SER A 13 -1.90 -6.17 -16.11
C SER A 13 -1.97 -7.13 -14.90
N SER A 14 -1.52 -6.77 -13.70
CA SER A 14 -1.49 -7.75 -12.58
C SER A 14 -1.84 -7.23 -11.19
N PHE A 15 -2.15 -5.95 -11.02
CA PHE A 15 -1.97 -5.30 -9.71
C PHE A 15 -3.16 -4.53 -9.16
N GLY A 16 -4.24 -5.25 -8.85
CA GLY A 16 -5.47 -4.60 -8.43
C GLY A 16 -5.90 -3.56 -9.47
N THR A 17 -6.85 -2.71 -9.12
CA THR A 17 -7.43 -1.73 -10.05
C THR A 17 -6.74 -0.37 -9.99
N ASN A 18 -6.02 -0.06 -8.89
CA ASN A 18 -5.39 1.26 -8.68
C ASN A 18 -3.91 1.26 -9.04
N LEU A 19 -3.54 2.07 -10.04
CA LEU A 19 -2.16 2.25 -10.53
C LEU A 19 -1.28 3.08 -9.58
N TYR A 20 -1.87 3.85 -8.67
CA TYR A 20 -1.14 4.67 -7.72
C TYR A 20 -0.85 3.91 -6.44
N LYS A 21 0.42 3.86 -6.04
CA LYS A 21 0.89 3.21 -4.82
C LYS A 21 1.71 4.16 -3.97
N CYS A 22 1.40 4.22 -2.68
CA CYS A 22 2.22 4.92 -1.70
C CYS A 22 3.30 3.97 -1.19
N VAL A 23 4.56 4.38 -1.20
CA VAL A 23 5.69 3.55 -0.77
C VAL A 23 6.73 4.36 -0.01
N PRO A 24 7.53 3.72 0.86
CA PRO A 24 8.72 4.34 1.43
C PRO A 24 9.66 4.84 0.33
N LYS A 25 10.11 6.09 0.46
CA LYS A 25 11.01 6.72 -0.52
C LYS A 25 12.28 5.89 -0.75
N GLN A 26 12.81 5.27 0.30
CA GLN A 26 14.02 4.45 0.25
C GLN A 26 13.89 3.16 -0.59
N TRP A 27 12.66 2.73 -0.91
CA TRP A 27 12.44 1.57 -1.80
C TRP A 27 12.58 1.93 -3.26
N VAL A 28 12.52 3.22 -3.57
CA VAL A 28 12.53 3.71 -4.93
C VAL A 28 13.97 3.78 -5.42
N SER A 29 14.23 3.05 -6.49
CA SER A 29 15.50 3.07 -7.20
C SER A 29 15.32 3.82 -8.51
N ASP A 30 16.16 4.82 -8.75
CA ASP A 30 16.14 5.59 -9.99
C ASP A 30 16.52 4.67 -11.15
N SER A 31 15.74 4.73 -12.23
CA SER A 31 16.13 4.18 -13.52
C SER A 31 16.39 5.34 -14.50
N HIS A 32 16.99 5.03 -15.65
CA HIS A 32 17.24 6.07 -16.65
C HIS A 32 15.89 6.68 -17.10
N SER A 33 15.86 7.99 -17.36
CA SER A 33 14.72 8.75 -17.91
C SER A 33 13.48 8.93 -17.01
N ASN A 34 13.63 9.53 -15.81
CA ASN A 34 12.53 9.88 -14.86
C ASN A 34 11.63 8.73 -14.36
N ASN A 35 11.81 7.53 -14.92
CA ASN A 35 11.16 6.33 -14.48
C ASN A 35 11.87 5.79 -13.25
N VAL A 36 11.08 5.26 -12.31
CA VAL A 36 11.58 4.65 -11.10
C VAL A 36 11.21 3.17 -11.07
N ARG A 37 12.03 2.39 -10.38
CA ARG A 37 11.74 1.00 -10.05
C ARG A 37 11.41 0.88 -8.57
N VAL A 38 10.25 0.31 -8.29
CA VAL A 38 9.73 0.14 -6.93
C VAL A 38 9.33 -1.32 -6.68
N PRO A 39 9.82 -1.98 -5.62
CA PRO A 39 9.29 -3.25 -5.17
C PRO A 39 7.93 -3.06 -4.51
N TYR A 40 6.95 -3.90 -4.85
CA TYR A 40 5.62 -3.82 -4.23
C TYR A 40 4.95 -5.21 -4.11
N PRO A 41 4.26 -5.51 -3.01
CA PRO A 41 3.63 -6.82 -2.76
C PRO A 41 2.35 -7.00 -3.57
N SER A 42 2.15 -8.17 -4.17
CA SER A 42 0.95 -8.48 -4.97
C SER A 42 -0.36 -8.18 -4.22
N LYS A 43 -1.48 -8.04 -4.95
CA LYS A 43 -2.82 -7.82 -4.33
C LYS A 43 -3.21 -8.88 -3.28
N TYR A 44 -2.63 -10.07 -3.35
CA TYR A 44 -2.87 -11.14 -2.37
C TYR A 44 -1.95 -11.06 -1.15
N GLU A 45 -0.83 -10.33 -1.25
CA GLU A 45 0.21 -10.22 -0.22
C GLU A 45 0.20 -8.86 0.47
N ILE A 46 -0.40 -7.83 -0.14
CA ILE A 46 -0.46 -6.47 0.41
C ILE A 46 -0.99 -6.45 1.84
N PHE A 47 -2.02 -7.25 2.12
CA PHE A 47 -2.65 -7.30 3.44
C PHE A 47 -1.75 -7.86 4.54
N ASN A 48 -0.79 -8.72 4.18
CA ASN A 48 0.21 -9.26 5.12
C ASN A 48 1.48 -8.39 5.17
N SER A 49 1.56 -7.35 4.33
CA SER A 49 2.76 -6.55 4.09
C SER A 49 2.59 -5.09 4.54
N PHE A 50 1.45 -4.74 5.11
CA PHE A 50 1.12 -3.36 5.50
C PHE A 50 2.09 -2.77 6.50
N GLU A 51 2.44 -3.53 7.53
CA GLU A 51 3.36 -3.07 8.57
C GLU A 51 4.73 -2.75 7.96
N THR A 52 5.22 -3.58 7.05
CA THR A 52 6.48 -3.36 6.32
C THR A 52 6.47 -2.04 5.54
N ILE A 53 5.34 -1.67 4.92
CA ILE A 53 5.19 -0.39 4.22
C ILE A 53 5.12 0.77 5.22
N ILE A 54 4.22 0.69 6.21
CA ILE A 54 3.95 1.78 7.17
C ILE A 54 5.18 2.11 8.01
N TYR A 55 5.93 1.10 8.45
CA TYR A 55 7.13 1.28 9.26
C TYR A 55 8.42 1.47 8.44
N CYS A 56 8.31 1.60 7.12
CA CYS A 56 9.46 1.76 6.24
C CYS A 56 10.51 0.65 6.45
N GLU A 57 10.08 -0.60 6.60
CA GLU A 57 11.01 -1.73 6.67
C GLU A 57 11.60 -2.02 5.28
N LEU A 58 12.55 -2.95 5.18
CA LEU A 58 13.09 -3.34 3.88
C LEU A 58 12.07 -4.18 3.08
N PRO A 59 12.00 -4.00 1.75
CA PRO A 59 11.05 -4.75 0.92
C PRO A 59 11.43 -6.23 0.89
N MET A 60 10.45 -7.12 0.91
CA MET A 60 10.71 -8.56 0.86
C MET A 60 11.32 -8.97 -0.49
N LYS A 61 12.33 -9.85 -0.47
CA LYS A 61 13.03 -10.30 -1.70
C LYS A 61 12.12 -10.88 -2.78
N LYS A 62 10.97 -11.46 -2.39
CA LYS A 62 9.98 -12.06 -3.30
C LYS A 62 9.11 -11.04 -4.04
N TRP A 63 9.10 -9.77 -3.62
CA TRP A 63 8.28 -8.77 -4.27
C TRP A 63 8.83 -8.43 -5.65
N LYS A 64 7.95 -8.44 -6.64
CA LYS A 64 8.28 -8.00 -7.99
C LYS A 64 8.58 -6.50 -7.96
N LYS A 65 9.50 -6.08 -8.83
CA LYS A 65 9.81 -4.68 -9.07
C LYS A 65 8.98 -4.17 -10.23
N TYR A 66 8.39 -3.01 -10.06
CA TYR A 66 7.52 -2.34 -11.01
C TYR A 66 8.17 -1.04 -11.48
N THR A 67 7.97 -0.73 -12.76
CA THR A 67 8.33 0.57 -13.32
C THR A 67 7.18 1.55 -13.12
N GLY A 68 7.49 2.80 -12.81
CA GLY A 68 6.50 3.84 -12.70
C GLY A 68 7.12 5.23 -12.59
N THR A 69 6.29 6.22 -12.30
CA THR A 69 6.71 7.62 -12.14
C THR A 69 6.31 8.14 -10.76
N ILE A 70 7.21 8.87 -10.09
CA ILE A 70 6.86 9.56 -8.83
C ILE A 70 5.94 10.74 -9.16
N VAL A 71 4.72 10.72 -8.63
CA VAL A 71 3.71 11.77 -8.83
C VAL A 71 3.49 12.65 -7.61
N HIS A 72 3.88 12.19 -6.42
CA HIS A 72 3.74 12.95 -5.18
C HIS A 72 4.77 12.53 -4.12
N LYS A 73 5.12 13.46 -3.21
CA LYS A 73 6.04 13.23 -2.08
C LYS A 73 5.33 13.63 -0.80
N THR A 74 5.43 12.81 0.23
CA THR A 74 4.71 13.03 1.49
C THR A 74 5.50 12.53 2.71
N ASN A 75 5.11 13.01 3.90
CA ASN A 75 5.78 12.66 5.15
C ASN A 75 5.17 11.42 5.80
N THR A 76 3.87 11.18 5.59
CA THR A 76 3.17 10.03 6.16
C THR A 76 2.51 9.16 5.09
N TYR A 77 2.41 7.86 5.37
CA TYR A 77 1.73 6.91 4.49
C TYR A 77 0.28 7.35 4.21
N TYR A 78 -0.42 7.79 5.26
CA TYR A 78 -1.82 8.21 5.22
C TYR A 78 -2.06 9.42 4.32
N GLU A 79 -1.20 10.44 4.38
CA GLU A 79 -1.27 11.59 3.46
C GLU A 79 -1.09 11.16 2.00
N GLY A 80 -0.21 10.19 1.74
CA GLY A 80 -0.05 9.62 0.41
C GLY A 80 -1.31 8.90 -0.08
N LEU A 81 -1.98 8.16 0.80
CA LEU A 81 -3.26 7.54 0.46
C LEU A 81 -4.37 8.58 0.22
N ARG A 82 -4.41 9.66 1.00
CA ARG A 82 -5.32 10.79 0.74
C ARG A 82 -5.06 11.41 -0.64
N PHE A 83 -3.80 11.60 -1.02
CA PHE A 83 -3.46 12.07 -2.36
C PHE A 83 -4.01 11.12 -3.43
N ILE A 84 -3.85 9.81 -3.27
CA ILE A 84 -4.37 8.81 -4.23
C ILE A 84 -5.89 8.97 -4.42
N LEU A 85 -6.66 9.16 -3.34
CA LEU A 85 -8.11 9.40 -3.43
C LEU A 85 -8.48 10.64 -4.26
N THR A 86 -7.63 11.67 -4.26
CA THR A 86 -7.87 12.89 -5.07
C THR A 86 -7.57 12.69 -6.55
N GLN A 87 -6.76 11.69 -6.91
CA GLN A 87 -6.40 11.42 -8.30
C GLN A 87 -7.48 10.62 -9.02
N ASP A 88 -8.09 9.67 -8.33
CA ASP A 88 -9.21 8.90 -8.84
C ASP A 88 -10.09 8.40 -7.70
N SER A 89 -11.25 9.03 -7.51
CA SER A 89 -12.20 8.68 -6.45
C SER A 89 -12.95 7.38 -6.71
N SER A 90 -12.87 6.82 -7.93
CA SER A 90 -13.48 5.53 -8.25
C SER A 90 -12.70 4.34 -7.65
N TYR A 91 -11.44 4.58 -7.26
CA TYR A 91 -10.58 3.56 -6.66
C TYR A 91 -10.26 3.90 -5.22
N ILE A 92 -11.00 3.27 -4.30
CA ILE A 92 -10.63 3.27 -2.88
C ILE A 92 -9.40 2.37 -2.73
N PRO A 93 -8.23 2.90 -2.30
CA PRO A 93 -7.08 2.07 -1.97
C PRO A 93 -7.48 1.04 -0.91
N GLU A 94 -7.25 -0.24 -1.19
CA GLU A 94 -7.48 -1.35 -0.24
C GLU A 94 -6.76 -1.08 1.09
N GLU A 95 -5.65 -0.34 1.00
CA GLU A 95 -4.82 0.18 2.07
C GLU A 95 -5.55 1.15 3.03
N LEU A 96 -6.47 1.96 2.52
CA LEU A 96 -7.28 2.86 3.35
C LEU A 96 -8.33 2.11 4.14
N LEU A 97 -8.94 1.07 3.56
CA LEU A 97 -9.91 0.22 4.25
C LEU A 97 -9.25 -0.52 5.43
N TYR A 98 -8.02 -0.99 5.23
CA TYR A 98 -7.23 -1.61 6.30
C TYR A 98 -6.92 -0.65 7.44
N ILE A 99 -6.49 0.58 7.13
CA ILE A 99 -6.21 1.61 8.16
C ILE A 99 -7.49 2.02 8.90
N GLN A 100 -8.61 2.22 8.20
CA GLN A 100 -9.90 2.50 8.82
C GLN A 100 -10.34 1.34 9.74
N HIS A 101 -10.12 0.10 9.32
CA HIS A 101 -10.39 -1.07 10.15
C HIS A 101 -9.51 -1.11 11.40
N LEU A 102 -8.19 -0.87 11.28
CA LEU A 102 -7.28 -0.77 12.42
C LEU A 102 -7.70 0.34 13.39
N SER A 103 -8.10 1.50 12.87
CA SER A 103 -8.58 2.63 13.68
C SER A 103 -9.91 2.33 14.39
N ASN A 104 -10.81 1.56 13.77
CA ASN A 104 -12.06 1.15 14.40
C ASN A 104 -11.88 -0.02 15.37
N ASN A 105 -10.81 -0.81 15.18
CA ASN A 105 -10.45 -1.93 16.03
C ASN A 105 -9.43 -1.60 17.11
N THR A 106 -8.95 -0.35 17.24
CA THR A 106 -8.13 0.00 18.41
C THR A 106 -8.98 -0.25 19.65
N PRO A 107 -8.71 -1.32 20.43
CA PRO A 107 -9.29 -1.42 21.73
C PRO A 107 -8.60 -0.33 22.54
N ARG A 108 -9.33 0.39 23.39
CA ARG A 108 -8.69 0.94 24.61
C ARG A 108 -7.73 -0.13 25.14
N PRO A 109 -6.50 0.25 25.52
CA PRO A 109 -5.39 -0.68 25.68
C PRO A 109 -5.79 -1.87 26.55
N ARG A 110 -6.00 -3.03 25.92
CA ARG A 110 -6.07 -4.33 26.60
C ARG A 110 -5.39 -5.37 25.74
N ALA A 111 -4.63 -6.19 26.44
CA ALA A 111 -3.59 -7.10 25.98
C ALA A 111 -3.96 -7.99 24.77
N SER A 112 -2.90 -8.32 24.04
CA SER A 112 -2.81 -9.22 22.88
C SER A 112 -3.92 -10.28 22.77
N ARG A 113 -4.64 -10.27 21.65
CA ARG A 113 -5.28 -11.47 21.11
C ARG A 113 -5.01 -11.54 19.62
N LYS A 114 -4.29 -12.58 19.20
CA LYS A 114 -4.02 -12.91 17.80
C LYS A 114 -5.35 -12.90 17.01
N LEU A 115 -5.36 -12.27 15.84
CA LEU A 115 -6.51 -12.22 14.94
C LEU A 115 -7.02 -13.64 14.62
N GLY A 116 -8.31 -13.88 14.80
CA GLY A 116 -8.95 -15.14 14.46
C GLY A 116 -9.27 -15.24 12.95
N PRO A 117 -9.10 -16.43 12.32
CA PRO A 117 -9.21 -16.63 10.87
C PRO A 117 -10.62 -16.42 10.26
N LYS A 118 -11.66 -16.17 11.05
CA LYS A 118 -13.04 -15.98 10.57
C LYS A 118 -13.31 -14.59 10.00
N ILE A 119 -12.75 -13.53 10.61
CA ILE A 119 -12.98 -12.14 10.19
C ILE A 119 -12.21 -11.85 8.89
N TRP A 120 -11.03 -12.46 8.74
CA TRP A 120 -10.24 -12.44 7.51
C TRP A 120 -10.99 -12.97 6.29
N ARG A 121 -11.76 -14.06 6.46
CA ARG A 121 -12.57 -14.63 5.38
C ARG A 121 -13.67 -13.67 4.92
N GLN A 122 -14.29 -12.91 5.84
CA GLN A 122 -15.33 -11.94 5.50
C GLN A 122 -14.77 -10.76 4.71
N PHE A 123 -13.58 -10.27 5.06
CA PHE A 123 -12.91 -9.20 4.32
C PHE A 123 -12.50 -9.64 2.91
N CYS A 124 -11.88 -10.82 2.77
CA CYS A 124 -11.48 -11.36 1.45
C CYS A 124 -12.68 -11.67 0.53
N ASN A 125 -13.86 -11.94 1.08
CA ASN A 125 -15.07 -12.19 0.29
C ASN A 125 -15.65 -10.92 -0.35
N LEU A 126 -15.30 -9.72 0.15
CA LEU A 126 -15.73 -8.45 -0.45
C LEU A 126 -15.05 -8.16 -1.80
N PHE A 127 -13.94 -8.84 -2.10
CA PHE A 127 -13.11 -8.61 -3.30
C PHE A 127 -13.12 -9.81 -4.27
N LYS A 128 -14.04 -10.76 -4.08
CA LYS A 128 -14.18 -11.97 -4.91
C LYS A 128 -15.22 -11.86 -6.02
N SER A 129 -15.74 -10.66 -6.30
CA SER A 129 -16.73 -10.47 -7.38
C SER A 129 -16.09 -10.04 -8.69
#